data_AF-A0AAN9T9C1-F1
#
_entry.id   AF-A0AAN9T9C1-F1
#
_cell.length_a   1.000
_cell.length_b   1.000
_cell.length_c   1.000
_cell.angle_alpha   90.00
_cell.angle_beta   90.00
_cell.angle_gamma   90.00
#
_symmetry.space_group_name_H-M   'P 1'
#
loop_
_entity.id
_entity.type
_entity.pdbx_description
1 polymer ?
#
loop_
_entity_poly.entity_id
_entity_poly.type
_entity_poly.pdbx_seq_one_letter_code
_entity_poly.pdbx_strand_id
1 'polypeptide(L)'
;MESEKKIFEMLETKTSMTKYWLPLTWATNIINRARKELRIHNDHMVQTILLEMSDMRGRLGSLIGYDNVNIPIVYTQVPRSSSPRINLFIY
;
A
#
# COMPACT_ATOMS: atom_id res chain seq x y z
N MET A 1 -5.97 11.17 17.60
CA MET A 1 -7.01 10.65 16.70
C MET A 1 -7.82 11.75 16.02
N GLU A 2 -8.48 12.68 16.73
CA GLU A 2 -9.20 13.80 16.06
C GLU A 2 -8.29 14.69 15.19
N SER A 3 -7.05 14.92 15.63
CA SER A 3 -6.03 15.65 14.87
C SER A 3 -5.64 14.94 13.56
N GLU A 4 -5.50 13.61 13.58
CA GLU A 4 -5.12 12.81 12.42
C GLU A 4 -6.24 12.74 11.38
N LYS A 5 -7.50 12.60 11.83
CA LYS A 5 -8.67 12.62 10.96
C LYS A 5 -8.82 13.97 10.23
N LYS A 6 -8.59 15.07 10.94
CA LYS A 6 -8.64 16.43 10.34
C LYS A 6 -7.54 16.64 9.29
N ILE A 7 -6.33 16.11 9.52
CA ILE A 7 -5.23 16.15 8.54
C ILE A 7 -5.58 15.29 7.31
N PHE A 8 -6.21 14.14 7.52
CA PHE A 8 -6.62 13.25 6.44
C PHE A 8 -7.67 13.90 5.53
N GLU A 9 -8.70 14.52 6.12
CA GLU A 9 -9.77 15.25 5.41
C GLU A 9 -9.23 16.48 4.66
N MET A 10 -8.30 17.23 5.27
CA MET A 10 -7.64 18.38 4.62
C MET A 10 -6.74 17.95 3.44
N LEU A 11 -6.15 16.76 3.49
CA LEU A 11 -5.37 16.21 2.38
C LEU A 11 -6.28 15.64 1.29
N GLU A 12 -7.50 15.22 1.61
CA GLU A 12 -8.47 14.71 0.63
C GLU A 12 -8.95 15.80 -0.32
N THR A 13 -9.20 16.97 0.26
CA THR A 13 -9.61 18.16 -0.47
C THR A 13 -8.51 18.69 -1.39
N LYS A 14 -7.24 18.37 -1.13
CA LYS A 14 -6.10 18.83 -1.93
C LYS A 14 -5.63 17.85 -3.01
N THR A 15 -5.84 16.55 -2.84
CA THR A 15 -5.29 15.56 -3.78
C THR A 15 -6.11 14.28 -3.79
N SER A 16 -6.53 13.86 -4.99
CA SER A 16 -7.35 12.66 -5.22
C SER A 16 -6.54 11.35 -5.30
N MET A 17 -5.21 11.40 -5.09
CA MET A 17 -4.35 10.21 -5.09
C MET A 17 -4.48 9.41 -3.78
N THR A 18 -4.30 8.10 -3.87
CA THR A 18 -4.30 7.17 -2.73
C THR A 18 -3.24 7.56 -1.69
N LYS A 19 -3.66 7.93 -0.48
CA LYS A 19 -2.81 8.47 0.60
C LYS A 19 -2.20 7.38 1.50
N TYR A 20 -1.86 6.22 0.96
CA TYR A 20 -1.32 5.09 1.74
C TYR A 20 0.03 5.42 2.41
N TRP A 21 0.77 6.39 1.86
CA TRP A 21 2.05 6.88 2.39
C TRP A 21 1.92 7.71 3.69
N LEU A 22 0.72 8.22 4.00
CA LEU A 22 0.51 9.10 5.14
C LEU A 22 0.58 8.33 6.48
N PRO A 23 -0.14 7.20 6.67
CA PRO A 23 0.02 6.35 7.85
C PRO A 23 1.46 5.84 8.05
N LEU A 24 2.19 5.55 6.97
CA LEU A 24 3.60 5.14 7.02
C LEU A 24 4.49 6.25 7.59
N THR A 25 4.23 7.50 7.20
CA THR A 25 4.96 8.66 7.72
C THR A 25 4.65 8.88 9.20
N TRP A 26 3.39 8.71 9.62
CA TRP A 26 3.00 8.79 11.03
C TRP A 26 3.63 7.70 11.88
N ALA A 27 3.64 6.45 11.40
CA ALA A 27 4.31 5.34 12.08
C ALA A 27 5.82 5.62 12.28
N THR A 28 6.49 6.14 11.25
CA THR A 28 7.91 6.55 11.35
C THR A 28 8.12 7.63 12.41
N ASN A 29 7.23 8.62 12.48
CA ASN A 29 7.31 9.68 13.48
C ASN A 29 7.09 9.16 14.91
N ILE A 30 6.19 8.18 15.09
CA ILE A 30 5.97 7.52 16.39
C ILE A 30 7.21 6.75 16.81
N ILE A 31 7.84 6.00 15.90
CA ILE A 31 9.09 5.25 16.17
C ILE A 31 10.20 6.21 16.59
N ASN A 32 10.38 7.32 15.85
CA ASN A 32 11.37 8.35 16.17
C ASN A 32 11.11 9.00 17.54
N ARG A 33 9.84 9.25 17.88
CA ARG A 33 9.46 9.78 19.20
C ARG A 33 9.72 8.77 20.30
N ALA A 34 9.39 7.49 20.10
CA ALA A 34 9.66 6.41 21.04
C ALA A 34 11.17 6.24 21.31
N ARG A 35 12.02 6.47 20.29
CA ARG A 35 13.48 6.51 20.47
C ARG A 35 13.92 7.72 21.30
N LYS A 36 13.40 8.91 21.03
CA LYS A 36 13.70 10.13 21.82
C LYS A 36 13.28 10.02 23.29
N GLU A 37 12.16 9.34 23.54
CA GLU A 37 11.65 9.07 24.88
C GLU A 37 12.38 7.91 25.59
N LEU A 38 13.47 7.38 24.99
CA LEU A 38 14.26 6.25 25.49
C LEU A 38 13.46 4.98 25.77
N ARG A 39 12.24 4.86 25.20
CA ARG A 39 11.42 3.65 25.31
C ARG A 39 12.08 2.47 24.59
N ILE A 40 12.76 2.75 23.48
CA ILE A 40 13.58 1.77 22.75
C ILE A 40 15.04 2.04 23.10
N HIS A 41 15.66 1.10 23.82
CA HIS A 41 17.03 1.28 24.34
C HIS A 41 18.10 1.07 23.27
N ASN A 42 17.88 0.13 22.35
CA ASN A 42 18.86 -0.28 21.34
C ASN A 42 18.52 0.28 19.95
N ASP A 43 19.49 0.91 19.27
CA ASP A 43 19.33 1.39 17.89
C ASP A 43 19.07 0.25 16.91
N HIS A 44 19.59 -0.95 17.19
CA HIS A 44 19.33 -2.11 16.37
C HIS A 44 17.83 -2.45 16.31
N MET A 45 17.11 -2.32 17.44
CA MET A 45 15.67 -2.57 17.47
C MET A 45 14.90 -1.56 16.63
N VAL A 46 15.31 -0.29 16.62
CA VAL A 46 14.70 0.74 15.77
C VAL A 46 14.91 0.38 14.30
N GLN A 47 16.11 -0.06 13.91
CA GLN A 47 16.40 -0.52 12.56
C GLN A 47 15.52 -1.70 12.16
N THR A 48 15.39 -2.72 13.02
CA THR A 48 14.52 -3.87 12.76
C THR A 48 13.08 -3.46 12.53
N ILE A 49 12.53 -2.57 13.37
CA ILE A 49 11.15 -2.08 13.21
C ILE A 49 10.97 -1.33 11.87
N LEU A 50 11.95 -0.50 11.48
CA LEU A 50 11.90 0.23 10.21
C LEU A 50 12.02 -0.70 8.99
N LEU A 51 12.78 -1.79 9.10
CA LEU A 51 12.89 -2.82 8.07
C LEU A 51 11.56 -3.56 7.89
N GLU A 52 10.96 -4.06 8.97
CA GLU A 52 9.64 -4.71 8.94
C GLU A 52 8.55 -3.78 8.39
N MET A 53 8.60 -2.49 8.77
CA MET A 53 7.65 -1.50 8.24
C MET A 53 7.82 -1.28 6.72
N SER A 54 9.05 -1.34 6.22
CA SER A 54 9.33 -1.25 4.79
C SER A 54 8.90 -2.51 4.03
N ASP A 55 9.01 -3.70 4.62
CA ASP A 55 8.50 -4.94 4.03
C ASP A 55 6.96 -4.91 3.94
N MET A 56 6.27 -4.52 5.01
CA MET A 56 4.81 -4.34 4.99
C MET A 56 4.36 -3.37 3.89
N ARG A 57 5.09 -2.27 3.70
CA ARG A 57 4.84 -1.33 2.59
C ARG A 57 4.98 -2.00 1.23
N GLY A 58 6.03 -2.81 1.03
CA GLY A 58 6.24 -3.55 -0.21
C GLY A 58 5.06 -4.48 -0.53
N ARG A 59 4.62 -5.25 0.47
CA ARG A 59 3.48 -6.18 0.34
C ARG A 59 2.16 -5.46 0.03
N LEU A 60 1.90 -4.33 0.70
CA LEU A 60 0.73 -3.49 0.41
C LEU A 60 0.80 -2.89 -1.00
N GLY A 61 1.98 -2.47 -1.45
CA GLY A 61 2.19 -1.99 -2.81
C GLY A 61 1.88 -3.04 -3.87
N SER A 62 2.30 -4.29 -3.66
CA SER A 62 1.93 -5.40 -4.54
C SER A 62 0.43 -5.66 -4.55
N LEU A 63 -0.24 -5.61 -3.40
CA LEU A 63 -1.70 -5.77 -3.31
C LEU A 63 -2.46 -4.68 -4.09
N ILE A 64 -2.04 -3.43 -3.95
CA ILE A 64 -2.59 -2.31 -4.72
C ILE A 64 -2.29 -2.50 -6.23
N GLY A 65 -1.12 -3.06 -6.57
CA GLY A 65 -0.79 -3.42 -7.95
C GLY A 65 -1.74 -4.45 -8.55
N TYR A 66 -2.13 -5.46 -7.77
CA TYR A 66 -3.14 -6.45 -8.19
C TYR A 66 -4.53 -5.83 -8.39
N ASP A 67 -4.90 -4.83 -7.58
CA ASP A 67 -6.18 -4.10 -7.72
C ASP A 67 -6.20 -3.17 -8.96
N ASN A 68 -5.05 -2.59 -9.30
CA ASN A 68 -4.91 -1.73 -10.49
C ASN A 68 -4.80 -2.52 -11.79
N VAL A 69 -4.18 -3.70 -11.77
CA VAL A 69 -4.07 -4.59 -12.93
C VAL A 69 -5.15 -5.67 -12.86
N ASN A 70 -6.36 -5.26 -13.21
CA ASN A 70 -7.46 -6.19 -13.38
C ASN A 70 -7.15 -7.14 -14.54
N ILE A 71 -7.38 -8.44 -14.34
CA ILE A 71 -7.30 -9.45 -15.41
C ILE A 71 -8.25 -8.99 -16.52
N PRO A 72 -7.80 -8.90 -17.79
CA PRO A 72 -8.64 -8.44 -18.88
C PRO A 72 -9.94 -9.25 -18.91
N ILE A 73 -11.09 -8.57 -18.90
CA ILE A 73 -12.44 -9.16 -18.84
C ILE A 73 -12.67 -10.17 -19.99
N VAL A 74 -11.92 -10.08 -21.07
CA VAL A 74 -11.87 -11.05 -22.18
C VAL A 74 -11.50 -12.46 -21.71
N TYR A 75 -10.68 -12.62 -20.66
CA TYR A 75 -10.33 -13.93 -20.11
C TYR A 75 -11.41 -14.53 -19.21
N THR A 76 -12.29 -13.71 -18.63
CA THR A 76 -13.37 -14.18 -17.74
C THR A 76 -14.70 -14.38 -18.46
N GLN A 77 -14.91 -13.74 -19.62
CA GLN A 77 -16.15 -13.84 -20.39
C GLN A 77 -16.18 -15.04 -21.37
N VAL A 78 -15.02 -15.53 -21.81
CA VAL A 78 -14.93 -16.58 -22.84
C VAL A 78 -15.14 -18.03 -22.34
N PRO A 79 -15.06 -18.42 -21.04
CA PRO A 79 -15.25 -19.83 -20.68
C PRO A 79 -16.70 -20.32 -20.65
N ARG A 80 -17.73 -19.46 -20.73
CA ARG A 80 -19.12 -19.87 -20.43
C ARG A 80 -20.07 -19.98 -21.61
N SER A 81 -19.74 -19.47 -22.79
CA SER A 81 -20.63 -19.61 -23.94
C SER A 81 -19.86 -19.93 -25.21
N SER A 82 -19.89 -21.22 -25.55
CA SER A 82 -19.93 -21.74 -26.93
C SER A 82 -18.79 -21.41 -27.92
N SER A 83 -17.88 -22.40 -28.05
CA SER A 83 -17.29 -22.87 -29.33
C SER A 83 -16.20 -21.99 -30.01
N PRO A 84 -15.45 -22.48 -31.04
CA PRO A 84 -14.02 -22.73 -30.93
C PRO A 84 -13.13 -21.79 -31.78
N ARG A 85 -11.84 -21.69 -31.40
CA ARG A 85 -10.67 -21.19 -32.17
C ARG A 85 -10.74 -19.76 -32.69
N ILE A 86 -10.05 -18.81 -32.03
CA ILE A 86 -9.40 -17.69 -32.73
C ILE A 86 -8.06 -17.39 -32.07
N ASN A 87 -7.06 -17.20 -32.93
CA ASN A 87 -5.62 -17.17 -32.70
C ASN A 87 -5.12 -16.32 -31.52
N LEU A 88 -4.19 -16.94 -30.79
CA LEU A 88 -3.17 -16.25 -30.00
C LEU A 88 -2.21 -15.52 -30.96
N PHE A 89 -2.59 -14.33 -31.43
CA PHE A 89 -1.64 -13.35 -31.96
C PHE A 89 -1.52 -12.23 -30.95
N ILE A 90 -0.46 -12.32 -30.14
CA ILE A 90 0.09 -11.21 -29.36
C ILE A 90 1.53 -11.07 -29.87
N TYR A 91 1.72 -10.08 -30.74
CA TYR A 91 2.94 -9.27 -30.75
C TYR A 91 2.80 -8.21 -29.65
#